data_AF-A0A3N5TIS8-F1
#
_entry.id   AF-A0A3N5TIS8-F1
#
_cell.length_a   1.000
_cell.length_b   1.000
_cell.length_c   1.000
_cell.angle_alpha   90.00
_cell.angle_beta   90.00
_cell.angle_gamma   90.00
#
_symmetry.space_group_name_H-M   'P 1'
#
loop_
_entity.id
_entity.type
_entity.pdbx_description
1 polymer ?
#
loop_
_entity_poly.entity_id
_entity_poly.type
_entity_poly.pdbx_seq_one_letter_code
_entity_poly.pdbx_strand_id
1 'polypeptide(L)'
;MSTKYKKNIIRPIKKINYFFLGATLSGLLITSLAVATVLDFFGPPPAGDPSAFTGPLIGLEFAQDLLATLPPANEGAFEGGLTGTFEDPGGNNAVPVAQQTSANVPTNGRPSPLFGAQSFTQQMLLFEEFGTEPLANAP
;
A
#
# COMPACT_ATOMS: atom_id res chain seq x y z
N MET A 1 -92.81 37.76 -3.61
CA MET A 1 -92.64 37.50 -2.16
C MET A 1 -92.11 36.09 -1.98
N SER A 2 -90.81 35.92 -1.74
CA SER A 2 -90.23 34.87 -0.87
C SER A 2 -88.70 34.98 -0.94
N THR A 3 -88.11 35.23 0.21
CA THR A 3 -86.74 35.73 0.41
C THR A 3 -85.74 34.57 0.45
N LYS A 4 -84.69 34.62 -0.38
CA LYS A 4 -83.60 33.63 -0.38
C LYS A 4 -82.76 33.74 0.91
N TYR A 5 -82.70 32.68 1.71
CA TYR A 5 -81.73 32.54 2.80
C TYR A 5 -80.43 31.90 2.28
N LYS A 6 -79.33 32.65 2.31
CA LYS A 6 -77.96 32.18 2.00
C LYS A 6 -77.39 31.52 3.27
N LYS A 7 -77.21 30.20 3.27
CA LYS A 7 -76.54 29.48 4.36
C LYS A 7 -75.03 29.44 4.09
N ASN A 8 -74.25 30.26 4.79
CA ASN A 8 -72.79 30.25 4.71
C ASN A 8 -72.26 28.95 5.36
N ILE A 9 -71.76 28.03 4.53
CA ILE A 9 -71.10 26.80 4.97
C ILE A 9 -69.62 27.11 5.20
N ILE A 10 -69.25 27.40 6.44
CA ILE A 10 -67.85 27.41 6.86
C ILE A 10 -67.48 25.97 7.22
N ARG A 11 -66.64 25.32 6.40
CA ARG A 11 -66.09 23.99 6.72
C ARG A 11 -64.93 24.16 7.71
N PRO A 12 -64.87 23.41 8.83
CA PRO A 12 -63.74 23.48 9.73
C PRO A 12 -62.52 22.78 9.09
N ILE A 13 -61.41 23.49 8.99
CA ILE A 13 -60.12 22.90 8.64
C ILE A 13 -59.75 21.94 9.79
N LYS A 14 -59.64 20.64 9.50
CA LYS A 14 -59.23 19.64 10.51
C LYS A 14 -57.78 19.94 10.92
N LYS A 15 -57.54 20.21 12.21
CA LYS A 15 -56.19 20.29 12.77
C LYS A 15 -55.57 18.89 12.72
N ILE A 16 -54.57 18.72 11.87
CA ILE A 16 -53.81 17.47 11.77
C ILE A 16 -52.82 17.43 12.94
N ASN A 17 -52.80 16.34 13.71
CA ASN A 17 -51.86 16.15 14.81
C ASN A 17 -50.47 15.80 14.28
N TYR A 18 -49.65 16.83 14.09
CA TYR A 18 -48.25 16.73 13.64
C TYR A 18 -47.37 15.87 14.54
N PHE A 19 -47.77 15.65 15.81
CA PHE A 19 -47.09 14.77 16.74
C PHE A 19 -47.09 13.31 16.25
N PHE A 20 -48.23 12.80 15.78
CA PHE A 20 -48.32 11.43 15.28
C PHE A 20 -47.62 11.28 13.93
N LEU A 21 -47.71 12.28 13.06
CA LEU A 21 -47.01 12.27 11.77
C LEU A 21 -45.48 12.27 11.96
N GLY A 22 -44.97 13.10 12.88
CA GLY A 22 -43.55 13.17 13.23
C GLY A 22 -43.06 11.90 13.91
N ALA A 23 -43.85 11.31 14.79
CA ALA A 23 -43.53 10.03 15.44
C ALA A 23 -43.47 8.87 14.43
N THR A 24 -44.41 8.82 13.47
CA THR A 24 -44.37 7.80 12.42
C THR A 24 -43.18 7.95 11.49
N LEU A 25 -42.82 9.19 11.12
CA LEU A 25 -41.68 9.45 10.25
C LEU A 25 -40.34 9.11 10.95
N SER A 26 -40.24 9.45 12.24
CA SER A 26 -39.06 9.14 13.06
C SER A 26 -38.93 7.63 13.29
N GLY A 27 -40.04 6.93 13.53
CA GLY A 27 -40.05 5.47 13.63
C GLY A 27 -39.62 4.79 12.33
N LEU A 28 -40.07 5.30 11.18
CA LEU A 28 -39.66 4.78 9.87
C LEU A 28 -38.15 4.95 9.64
N LEU A 29 -37.58 6.10 10.02
CA LEU A 29 -36.15 6.39 9.93
C LEU A 29 -35.27 5.53 10.85
N ILE A 30 -35.77 5.16 12.04
CA ILE A 30 -35.00 4.33 12.99
C ILE A 30 -34.98 2.85 12.56
N THR A 31 -35.98 2.39 11.80
CA THR A 31 -36.07 0.98 11.35
C THR A 31 -35.22 0.65 10.12
N SER A 32 -34.68 1.63 9.41
CA SER A 32 -33.81 1.42 8.25
C SER A 32 -32.34 1.20 8.64
N LEU A 33 -32.06 0.19 9.46
CA LEU A 33 -30.69 -0.27 9.72
C LEU A 33 -30.14 -0.95 8.45
N ALA A 34 -29.56 -0.16 7.55
CA ALA A 34 -28.76 -0.68 6.44
C ALA A 34 -27.40 -1.13 7.00
N VAL A 35 -27.22 -2.43 7.18
CA VAL A 35 -25.90 -3.00 7.48
C VAL A 35 -25.07 -2.93 6.20
N ALA A 36 -24.00 -2.13 6.21
CA ALA A 36 -23.04 -2.10 5.11
C ALA A 36 -22.35 -3.45 5.02
N THR A 37 -22.66 -4.20 3.97
CA THR A 37 -21.94 -5.42 3.63
C THR A 37 -20.73 -5.07 2.79
N VAL A 38 -19.64 -5.82 2.95
CA VAL A 38 -18.48 -5.70 2.08
C VAL A 38 -18.91 -6.15 0.69
N LEU A 39 -19.00 -5.22 -0.26
CA LEU A 39 -19.38 -5.50 -1.66
C LEU A 39 -18.25 -6.21 -2.42
N ASP A 40 -17.02 -6.11 -1.92
CA ASP A 40 -15.85 -6.69 -2.55
C ASP A 40 -15.62 -8.12 -2.06
N PHE A 41 -15.41 -9.02 -3.02
CA PHE A 41 -15.14 -10.43 -2.75
C PHE A 41 -13.62 -10.62 -2.73
N PHE A 42 -13.05 -10.69 -1.53
CA PHE A 42 -11.62 -10.93 -1.31
C PHE A 42 -11.25 -12.42 -1.33
N GLY A 43 -11.87 -13.20 -2.23
CA GLY A 43 -11.60 -14.63 -2.38
C GLY A 43 -10.98 -14.95 -3.75
N PRO A 44 -10.41 -16.16 -3.92
CA PRO A 44 -9.99 -16.61 -5.23
C PRO A 44 -11.19 -16.62 -6.18
N PRO A 45 -11.02 -16.20 -7.44
CA PRO A 45 -12.13 -16.07 -8.37
C PRO A 45 -12.82 -17.42 -8.61
N PRO A 46 -14.10 -17.42 -9.04
CA PRO A 46 -14.85 -18.65 -9.27
C PRO A 46 -14.15 -19.62 -10.23
N ALA A 47 -14.37 -20.93 -10.05
CA ALA A 47 -13.83 -21.95 -10.94
C ALA A 47 -14.30 -21.72 -12.39
N GLY A 48 -13.36 -21.58 -13.33
CA GLY A 48 -13.62 -21.29 -14.74
C GLY A 48 -13.55 -19.81 -15.14
N ASP A 49 -13.32 -18.90 -14.19
CA ASP A 49 -12.98 -17.51 -14.48
C ASP A 49 -11.57 -17.42 -15.12
N PRO A 50 -11.36 -16.71 -16.25
CA PRO A 50 -10.04 -16.50 -16.84
C PRO A 50 -9.00 -15.85 -15.90
N SER A 51 -9.45 -15.14 -14.87
CA SER A 51 -8.59 -14.56 -13.83
C SER A 51 -8.19 -15.56 -12.74
N ALA A 52 -8.70 -16.79 -12.77
CA ALA A 52 -8.32 -17.83 -11.81
C ALA A 52 -6.84 -18.17 -11.89
N PHE A 53 -6.21 -18.17 -10.72
CA PHE A 53 -4.81 -18.55 -10.59
C PHE A 53 -4.64 -20.01 -10.98
N THR A 54 -4.08 -20.25 -12.16
CA THR A 54 -3.83 -21.58 -12.72
C THR A 54 -2.37 -22.02 -12.55
N GLY A 55 -1.59 -21.27 -11.78
CA GLY A 55 -0.16 -21.49 -11.60
C GLY A 55 0.64 -21.18 -12.87
N PRO A 56 1.95 -21.51 -12.89
CA PRO A 56 2.79 -21.33 -14.06
C PRO A 56 2.32 -22.20 -15.23
N LEU A 57 2.29 -21.64 -16.45
CA LEU A 57 1.90 -22.36 -17.68
C LEU A 57 2.81 -23.57 -18.00
N ILE A 58 3.99 -23.60 -17.39
CA ILE A 58 5.02 -24.64 -17.57
C ILE A 58 4.92 -25.76 -16.51
N GLY A 59 3.94 -25.71 -15.61
CA GLY A 59 3.82 -26.63 -14.47
C GLY A 59 4.60 -26.14 -13.25
N LEU A 60 4.10 -26.45 -12.05
CA LEU A 60 4.64 -25.92 -10.80
C LEU A 60 6.02 -26.52 -10.48
N GLU A 61 6.21 -27.81 -10.73
CA GLU A 61 7.48 -28.51 -10.50
C GLU A 61 8.58 -27.96 -11.41
N PHE A 62 8.31 -27.86 -12.71
CA PHE A 62 9.28 -27.33 -13.66
C PHE A 62 9.58 -25.85 -13.40
N ALA A 63 8.58 -25.05 -13.01
CA ALA A 63 8.81 -23.65 -12.65
C ALA A 63 9.70 -23.53 -11.40
N GLN A 64 9.53 -24.38 -10.39
CA GLN A 64 10.38 -24.40 -9.21
C GLN A 64 11.81 -24.84 -9.55
N ASP A 65 11.96 -25.91 -10.33
CA ASP A 65 13.27 -26.36 -10.79
C ASP A 65 13.99 -25.28 -11.60
N LEU A 66 13.26 -24.60 -12.50
CA LEU A 66 13.80 -23.48 -13.26
C LEU A 66 14.27 -22.36 -12.33
N LEU A 67 13.43 -21.91 -11.39
CA LEU A 67 13.78 -20.87 -10.42
C LEU A 67 14.99 -21.25 -9.58
N ALA A 68 15.12 -22.53 -9.18
CA ALA A 68 16.26 -23.01 -8.41
C ALA A 68 17.58 -23.03 -9.20
N THR A 69 17.50 -23.08 -10.54
CA THR A 69 18.68 -23.04 -11.43
C THR A 69 19.06 -21.63 -11.88
N LEU A 70 18.21 -20.63 -11.63
CA LEU A 70 18.53 -19.25 -12.02
C LEU A 70 19.67 -18.71 -11.16
N PRO A 71 20.54 -17.89 -11.76
CA PRO A 71 21.52 -17.15 -10.98
C PRO A 71 20.82 -16.19 -10.00
N PRO A 72 21.55 -15.71 -8.98
CA PRO A 72 21.05 -14.67 -8.09
C PRO A 72 20.50 -13.46 -8.85
N ALA A 73 19.38 -12.90 -8.38
CA ALA A 73 18.70 -11.78 -9.06
C ALA A 73 19.57 -10.51 -9.18
N ASN A 74 20.60 -10.39 -8.35
CA ASN A 74 21.56 -9.30 -8.35
C ASN A 74 22.78 -9.53 -9.26
N GLU A 75 22.82 -10.65 -10.01
CA GLU A 75 23.92 -10.93 -10.92
C GLU A 75 24.09 -9.80 -11.95
N GLY A 76 25.29 -9.22 -12.02
CA GLY A 76 25.62 -8.11 -12.91
C GLY A 76 25.15 -6.73 -12.45
N ALA A 77 24.51 -6.62 -11.28
CA ALA A 77 23.99 -5.36 -10.76
C ALA A 77 24.96 -4.63 -9.81
N PHE A 78 26.08 -5.26 -9.46
CA PHE A 78 27.16 -4.58 -8.77
C PHE A 78 28.11 -3.96 -9.81
N GLU A 79 28.40 -2.67 -9.68
CA GLU A 79 29.41 -1.92 -10.49
C GLU A 79 30.83 -2.53 -10.41
N GLY A 80 31.02 -3.59 -9.61
CA GLY A 80 32.26 -4.32 -9.45
C GLY A 80 33.23 -3.65 -8.49
N GLY A 81 34.20 -4.44 -8.02
CA GLY A 81 35.23 -4.04 -7.06
C GLY A 81 36.16 -5.21 -6.75
N LEU A 82 36.83 -5.19 -5.61
CA LEU A 82 37.80 -6.23 -5.25
C LEU A 82 37.15 -7.60 -5.05
N THR A 83 35.88 -7.64 -4.64
CA THR A 83 35.18 -8.87 -4.26
C THR A 83 33.99 -9.22 -5.18
N GLY A 84 33.48 -8.25 -5.95
CA GLY A 84 32.28 -8.40 -6.77
C GLY A 84 30.99 -8.44 -5.94
N THR A 85 31.02 -7.97 -4.70
CA THR A 85 29.90 -8.05 -3.75
C THR A 85 29.30 -6.66 -3.47
N PHE A 86 28.16 -6.64 -2.76
CA PHE A 86 27.51 -5.41 -2.29
C PHE A 86 28.37 -4.56 -1.34
N GLU A 87 29.48 -5.10 -0.84
CA GLU A 87 30.39 -4.44 0.10
C GLU A 87 31.35 -3.47 -0.62
N ASP A 88 31.60 -3.70 -1.90
CA ASP A 88 32.58 -2.96 -2.70
C ASP A 88 32.26 -1.44 -2.82
N PRO A 89 31.01 -1.01 -3.09
CA PRO A 89 30.65 0.41 -3.11
C PRO A 89 30.90 1.14 -1.77
N GLY A 90 30.90 0.40 -0.65
CA GLY A 90 31.14 0.92 0.69
C GLY A 90 32.62 1.02 1.06
N GLY A 91 33.51 0.29 0.38
CA GLY A 91 34.94 0.20 0.73
C GLY A 91 35.65 1.55 0.71
N ASN A 92 35.26 2.44 -0.20
CA ASN A 92 35.83 3.79 -0.31
C ASN A 92 35.20 4.80 0.66
N ASN A 93 34.09 4.45 1.30
CA ASN A 93 33.34 5.34 2.18
C ASN A 93 33.81 5.30 3.65
N ALA A 94 34.71 4.37 4.00
CA ALA A 94 35.21 4.20 5.35
C ALA A 94 36.74 4.37 5.42
N VAL A 95 37.22 5.03 6.48
CA VAL A 95 38.64 5.12 6.80
C VAL A 95 38.98 4.04 7.83
N PRO A 96 39.88 3.07 7.53
CA PRO A 96 40.29 2.04 8.48
C PRO A 96 40.86 2.65 9.76
N VAL A 97 40.63 2.00 10.92
CA VAL A 97 41.04 2.51 12.25
C VAL A 97 42.53 2.85 12.32
N ALA A 98 43.39 2.04 11.69
CA ALA A 98 44.83 2.29 11.63
C ALA A 98 45.23 3.56 10.85
N GLN A 99 44.33 4.09 10.02
CA GLN A 99 44.50 5.32 9.23
C GLN A 99 43.72 6.50 9.83
N GLN A 100 43.01 6.30 10.95
CA GLN A 100 42.34 7.38 11.67
C GLN A 100 43.38 8.16 12.47
N THR A 101 43.48 9.45 12.21
CA THR A 101 44.52 10.33 12.77
C THR A 101 44.10 10.98 14.09
N SER A 102 42.86 10.81 14.56
CA SER A 102 42.32 11.43 15.77
C SER A 102 40.99 10.81 16.23
N ALA A 103 40.79 10.73 17.55
CA ALA A 103 39.54 10.29 18.21
C ALA A 103 38.60 11.47 18.62
N ASN A 104 38.89 12.70 18.19
CA ASN A 104 38.09 13.88 18.57
C ASN A 104 36.84 14.03 17.68
N VAL A 105 35.75 14.61 18.18
CA VAL A 105 34.60 15.07 17.37
C VAL A 105 34.70 16.59 17.16
N PRO A 106 34.43 17.16 15.96
CA PRO A 106 34.22 16.44 14.71
C PRO A 106 35.56 15.91 14.22
N THR A 107 35.60 14.60 13.96
CA THR A 107 36.76 13.82 13.60
C THR A 107 37.56 14.52 12.52
N ASN A 108 38.86 14.73 12.77
CA ASN A 108 39.89 15.06 11.75
C ASN A 108 40.02 13.93 10.69
N GLY A 109 38.93 13.22 10.39
CA GLY A 109 38.83 12.35 9.24
C GLY A 109 39.14 13.15 7.99
N ARG A 110 39.78 12.49 7.02
CA ARG A 110 40.01 13.07 5.70
C ARG A 110 38.70 13.70 5.20
N PRO A 111 38.75 14.80 4.43
CA PRO A 111 37.59 15.29 3.70
C PRO A 111 36.87 14.10 3.08
N SER A 112 35.54 14.13 3.09
CA SER A 112 34.70 13.05 2.56
C SER A 112 35.38 12.40 1.35
N PRO A 113 35.36 11.08 1.18
CA PRO A 113 35.87 10.43 -0.03
C PRO A 113 35.35 11.05 -1.34
N LEU A 114 34.24 11.81 -1.25
CA LEU A 114 33.63 12.66 -2.28
C LEU A 114 34.37 13.97 -2.61
N PHE A 115 35.34 14.42 -1.80
CA PHE A 115 36.01 15.70 -1.97
C PHE A 115 37.00 15.62 -3.13
N GLY A 116 36.59 16.12 -4.30
CA GLY A 116 37.33 16.01 -5.55
C GLY A 116 36.91 14.81 -6.42
N ALA A 117 35.83 14.10 -6.07
CA ALA A 117 35.24 13.10 -6.96
C ALA A 117 34.83 13.76 -8.28
N GLN A 118 35.22 13.14 -9.39
CA GLN A 118 34.78 13.55 -10.72
C GLN A 118 33.34 13.06 -10.93
N SER A 119 32.59 13.70 -11.82
CA SER A 119 31.25 13.23 -12.17
C SER A 119 31.31 11.76 -12.62
N PHE A 120 30.44 10.92 -12.06
CA PHE A 120 30.28 9.50 -12.41
C PHE A 120 31.45 8.56 -12.05
N THR A 121 32.42 8.97 -11.21
CA THR A 121 33.48 8.05 -10.75
C THR A 121 33.12 7.31 -9.46
N GLN A 122 31.96 7.58 -8.87
CA GLN A 122 31.52 6.88 -7.69
C GLN A 122 30.76 5.62 -8.05
N GLN A 123 31.20 4.50 -7.47
CA GLN A 123 30.46 3.25 -7.52
C GLN A 123 29.15 3.42 -6.75
N MET A 124 28.04 3.11 -7.42
CA MET A 124 26.69 3.16 -6.86
C MET A 124 26.15 1.73 -6.76
N LEU A 125 25.35 1.46 -5.74
CA LEU A 125 24.53 0.25 -5.72
C LEU A 125 23.41 0.43 -6.75
N LEU A 126 23.41 -0.38 -7.82
CA LEU A 126 22.32 -0.41 -8.80
C LEU A 126 21.21 -1.38 -8.40
N PHE A 127 21.46 -2.19 -7.36
CA PHE A 127 20.54 -3.18 -6.83
C PHE A 127 20.45 -3.08 -5.32
N GLU A 128 19.22 -3.15 -4.82
CA GLU A 128 18.89 -3.23 -3.41
C GLU A 128 18.08 -4.51 -3.18
N GLU A 129 18.59 -5.40 -2.34
CA GLU A 129 17.89 -6.62 -1.95
C GLU A 129 17.04 -6.35 -0.71
N PHE A 130 15.73 -6.62 -0.79
CA PHE A 130 14.85 -6.42 0.34
C PHE A 130 14.86 -7.64 1.26
N GLY A 131 15.87 -7.72 2.14
CA GLY A 131 16.01 -8.73 3.19
C GLY A 131 16.14 -10.17 2.67
N THR A 132 17.27 -10.82 2.92
CA THR A 132 17.47 -12.23 2.55
C THR A 132 16.54 -13.18 3.31
N GLU A 133 15.99 -12.70 4.43
CA GLU A 133 15.07 -13.44 5.28
C GLU A 133 13.62 -13.06 4.97
N PRO A 134 12.71 -14.04 4.85
CA PRO A 134 11.29 -13.76 4.78
C PRO A 134 10.86 -12.87 5.94
N LEU A 135 10.00 -11.89 5.66
CA LEU A 135 9.32 -11.14 6.71
C LEU A 135 8.64 -12.13 7.65
N ALA A 136 8.96 -12.05 8.94
CA ALA A 136 8.27 -12.86 9.95
C ALA A 136 6.77 -12.55 9.85
N ASN A 137 5.98 -13.56 9.45
CA ASN A 137 4.55 -13.47 9.13
C ASN A 137 4.20 -12.86 7.76
N ALA A 138 5.03 -13.06 6.74
CA ALA A 138 4.55 -12.95 5.35
C ALA A 138 3.32 -13.89 5.18
N PRO A 139 2.21 -13.40 4.60
CA PRO A 139 0.95 -14.13 4.52
C PRO A 139 1.06 -15.42 3.69
#